data_AF-A0A7X6SYR2-F1
#
_entry.id   AF-A0A7X6SYR2-F1
#
_cell.length_a   1.000
_cell.length_b   1.000
_cell.length_c   1.000
_cell.angle_alpha   90.00
_cell.angle_beta   90.00
_cell.angle_gamma   90.00
#
_symmetry.space_group_name_H-M   'P 1'
#
loop_
_entity.id
_entity.type
_entity.pdbx_description
1 polymer ?
#
loop_
_entity_poly.entity_id
_entity_poly.type
_entity_poly.pdbx_seq_one_letter_code
_entity_poly.pdbx_strand_id
1 'polypeptide(L)'
;MAAWKKIVSISPHFTYLAYQRLEKVYSRSNDIKHIEDFLKDCAKYNTDAFTHLALARHMYRAKRHEEAIGELKKALDYYPGFWEARRLMGEILLETGNTGDALNAYNDLLMHLNVPYLEFQCTNCGFHPASLKWQCPQCKKWDTITLADPGFRKANSLSNPDLLLPEFFAANGDRQ
;
A
#
# COMPACT_ATOMS: atom_id res chain seq x y z
N MET A 1 -2.31 9.75 -30.44
CA MET A 1 -1.11 10.29 -29.76
C MET A 1 -1.22 11.77 -29.36
N ALA A 2 -1.87 12.65 -30.15
CA ALA A 2 -1.85 14.10 -29.91
C ALA A 2 -2.64 14.61 -28.68
N ALA A 3 -3.67 13.90 -28.22
CA ALA A 3 -4.54 14.40 -27.15
C ALA A 3 -3.86 14.41 -25.76
N TRP A 4 -3.10 13.37 -25.42
CA TRP A 4 -2.49 13.24 -24.09
C TRP A 4 -1.28 14.16 -23.87
N LYS A 5 -0.47 14.39 -24.91
CA LYS A 5 0.62 15.37 -24.86
C LYS A 5 0.12 16.79 -24.57
N LYS A 6 -1.11 17.13 -25.03
CA LYS A 6 -1.73 18.43 -24.72
C LYS A 6 -2.11 18.57 -23.25
N ILE A 7 -2.43 17.48 -22.54
CA ILE A 7 -2.80 17.55 -21.11
C ILE A 7 -1.58 18.00 -20.28
N VAL A 8 -0.40 17.50 -20.62
CA VAL A 8 0.85 17.90 -19.96
C VAL A 8 1.10 19.40 -20.09
N SER A 9 0.76 20.01 -21.23
CA SER A 9 0.93 21.46 -21.43
C SER A 9 -0.21 22.31 -20.86
N ILE A 10 -1.43 21.78 -20.77
CA ILE A 10 -2.62 22.54 -20.34
C ILE A 10 -2.81 22.48 -18.83
N SER A 11 -2.61 21.31 -18.22
CA SER A 11 -2.82 21.11 -16.78
C SER A 11 -1.90 20.01 -16.24
N PRO A 12 -0.61 20.33 -16.00
CA PRO A 12 0.38 19.37 -15.52
C PRO A 12 -0.03 18.62 -14.24
N HIS A 13 -0.76 19.29 -13.34
CA HIS A 13 -1.16 18.75 -12.03
C HIS A 13 -2.14 17.55 -12.13
N PHE A 14 -2.91 17.45 -13.21
CA PHE A 14 -3.89 16.36 -13.40
C PHE A 14 -3.39 15.22 -14.28
N THR A 15 -2.11 15.26 -14.68
CA THR A 15 -1.54 14.27 -15.61
C THR A 15 -1.60 12.84 -15.04
N TYR A 16 -1.57 12.71 -13.70
CA TYR A 16 -1.67 11.41 -13.03
C TYR A 16 -2.95 10.63 -13.34
N LEU A 17 -4.05 11.33 -13.65
CA LEU A 17 -5.32 10.71 -14.04
C LEU A 17 -5.21 9.92 -15.37
N ALA A 18 -4.20 10.22 -16.18
CA ALA A 18 -3.99 9.58 -17.47
C ALA A 18 -3.07 8.35 -17.39
N TYR A 19 -2.19 8.24 -16.38
CA TYR A 19 -1.11 7.24 -16.36
C TYR A 19 -1.61 5.80 -16.53
N GLN A 20 -2.59 5.37 -15.74
CA GLN A 20 -3.10 4.01 -15.80
C GLN A 20 -3.76 3.68 -17.16
N ARG A 21 -4.46 4.65 -17.75
CA ARG A 21 -5.09 4.49 -19.07
C ARG A 21 -4.04 4.37 -20.16
N LEU A 22 -3.00 5.22 -20.09
CA LEU A 22 -1.88 5.19 -21.03
C LEU A 22 -1.11 3.88 -20.93
N GLU A 23 -0.71 3.47 -19.72
CA GLU A 23 -0.03 2.20 -19.50
C GLU A 23 -0.77 1.01 -20.12
N LYS A 24 -2.10 0.95 -19.99
CA LYS A 24 -2.93 -0.12 -20.54
C LYS A 24 -2.99 -0.09 -22.07
N VAL A 25 -2.95 1.09 -22.68
CA VAL A 25 -2.94 1.24 -24.14
C VAL A 25 -1.57 0.85 -24.69
N TYR A 26 -0.49 1.36 -24.08
CA TYR A 26 0.87 1.10 -24.52
C TYR A 26 1.33 -0.34 -24.31
N SER A 27 0.86 -1.00 -23.24
CA SER A 27 1.12 -2.42 -23.02
C SER A 27 0.51 -3.31 -24.11
N ARG A 28 -0.65 -2.90 -24.67
CA ARG A 28 -1.31 -3.62 -25.78
C ARG A 28 -0.63 -3.39 -27.12
N SER A 29 -0.04 -2.21 -27.34
CA SER A 29 0.63 -1.86 -28.60
C SER A 29 2.10 -2.26 -28.64
N ASN A 30 2.64 -2.92 -27.60
CA ASN A 30 4.06 -3.27 -27.41
C ASN A 30 5.01 -2.06 -27.53
N ASP A 31 4.49 -0.85 -27.34
CA ASP A 31 5.22 0.39 -27.58
C ASP A 31 5.73 0.98 -26.27
N ILE A 32 6.74 0.29 -25.74
CA ILE A 32 7.30 0.49 -24.40
C ILE A 32 8.15 1.78 -24.34
N LYS A 33 8.77 2.21 -25.44
CA LYS A 33 9.65 3.41 -25.41
C LYS A 33 8.86 4.72 -25.32
N HIS A 34 7.76 4.83 -26.07
CA HIS A 34 6.98 6.08 -26.11
C HIS A 34 6.32 6.43 -24.78
N ILE A 35 5.98 5.43 -23.95
CA ILE A 35 5.44 5.68 -22.61
C ILE A 35 6.52 6.16 -21.64
N GLU A 36 7.76 5.64 -21.74
CA GLU A 36 8.86 6.11 -20.91
C GLU A 36 9.17 7.58 -21.17
N ASP A 37 9.26 7.96 -22.44
CA ASP A 37 9.52 9.33 -22.85
C ASP A 37 8.41 10.26 -22.38
N PHE A 38 7.15 9.83 -22.52
CA PHE A 38 6.00 10.59 -22.03
C PHE A 38 6.06 10.78 -20.52
N LEU A 39 6.31 9.72 -19.74
CA LEU A 39 6.39 9.81 -18.27
C LEU A 39 7.57 10.66 -17.81
N LYS A 40 8.73 10.59 -18.50
CA LYS A 40 9.88 11.46 -18.24
C LYS A 40 9.55 12.92 -18.54
N ASP A 41 8.81 13.19 -19.61
CA ASP A 41 8.34 14.54 -19.89
C ASP A 41 7.39 15.03 -18.80
N CYS A 42 6.45 14.19 -18.35
CA CYS A 42 5.56 14.53 -17.22
C CYS A 42 6.37 14.86 -15.96
N ALA A 43 7.39 14.07 -15.64
CA ALA A 43 8.28 14.29 -14.51
C ALA A 43 9.13 15.58 -14.62
N LYS A 44 9.25 16.20 -15.81
CA LYS A 44 9.88 17.52 -15.94
C LYS A 44 8.93 18.67 -15.57
N TYR A 45 7.63 18.49 -15.83
CA TYR A 45 6.62 19.55 -15.66
C TYR A 45 5.87 19.45 -14.32
N ASN A 46 5.62 18.25 -13.81
CA ASN A 46 4.98 18.02 -12.53
C ASN A 46 5.46 16.68 -11.94
N THR A 47 6.36 16.77 -10.97
CA THR A 47 6.87 15.62 -10.23
C THR A 47 6.01 15.36 -9.02
N ASP A 48 5.29 14.25 -9.02
CA ASP A 48 4.49 13.78 -7.90
C ASP A 48 4.71 12.27 -7.65
N ALA A 49 4.19 11.78 -6.53
CA ALA A 49 4.30 10.37 -6.16
C ALA A 49 3.75 9.44 -7.25
N PHE A 50 2.67 9.84 -7.93
CA PHE A 50 2.04 9.06 -8.99
C PHE A 50 2.91 8.93 -10.24
N THR A 51 3.65 9.98 -10.60
CA THR A 51 4.58 9.98 -11.74
C THR A 51 5.72 8.99 -11.49
N HIS A 52 6.29 9.01 -10.28
CA HIS A 52 7.31 8.06 -9.87
C HIS A 52 6.78 6.61 -9.85
N LEU A 53 5.56 6.38 -9.37
CA LEU A 53 4.93 5.05 -9.42
C LEU A 53 4.74 4.56 -10.85
N ALA A 54 4.30 5.43 -11.78
CA ALA A 54 4.11 5.07 -13.18
C ALA A 54 5.46 4.73 -13.87
N LEU A 55 6.51 5.51 -13.61
CA LEU A 55 7.87 5.20 -14.07
C LEU A 55 8.37 3.86 -13.52
N ALA A 56 8.17 3.59 -12.23
CA ALA A 56 8.55 2.33 -11.62
C ALA A 56 7.83 1.13 -12.24
N ARG A 57 6.50 1.22 -12.47
CA ARG A 57 5.73 0.17 -13.15
C ARG A 57 6.27 -0.11 -14.55
N HIS A 58 6.64 0.96 -15.26
CA HIS A 58 7.22 0.85 -16.59
C HIS A 58 8.58 0.13 -16.58
N MET A 59 9.50 0.58 -15.71
CA MET A 59 10.82 -0.04 -15.53
C MET A 59 10.71 -1.50 -15.08
N TYR A 60 9.76 -1.80 -14.20
CA TYR A 60 9.49 -3.15 -13.73
C TYR A 60 9.07 -4.09 -14.88
N ARG A 61 8.14 -3.67 -15.76
CA ARG A 61 7.78 -4.46 -16.95
C ARG A 61 8.96 -4.65 -17.91
N ALA A 62 9.89 -3.71 -17.95
CA ALA A 62 11.13 -3.80 -18.71
C ALA A 62 12.23 -4.63 -17.99
N LYS A 63 11.93 -5.28 -16.86
CA LYS A 63 12.87 -6.02 -16.00
C LYS A 63 14.03 -5.20 -15.43
N ARG A 64 13.87 -3.87 -15.38
CA ARG A 64 14.82 -2.91 -14.78
C ARG A 64 14.50 -2.75 -13.29
N HIS A 65 14.67 -3.82 -12.51
CA HIS A 65 14.20 -3.91 -11.13
C HIS A 65 14.83 -2.88 -10.19
N GLU A 66 16.15 -2.66 -10.27
CA GLU A 66 16.85 -1.68 -9.42
C GLU A 66 16.38 -0.24 -9.66
N GLU A 67 16.21 0.13 -10.93
CA GLU A 67 15.73 1.46 -11.31
C GLU A 67 14.28 1.67 -10.86
N ALA A 68 13.44 0.63 -11.00
CA ALA A 68 12.08 0.66 -10.50
C ALA A 68 12.02 0.88 -8.98
N ILE A 69 12.86 0.21 -8.19
CA ILE A 69 12.97 0.44 -6.74
C ILE A 69 13.42 1.88 -6.45
N GLY A 70 14.37 2.41 -7.22
CA GLY A 70 14.81 3.80 -7.08
C GLY A 70 13.68 4.81 -7.25
N GLU A 71 12.83 4.62 -8.26
CA GLU A 71 11.65 5.46 -8.48
C GLU A 71 10.58 5.26 -7.39
N LEU A 72 10.40 4.04 -6.88
CA LEU A 72 9.47 3.77 -5.78
C LEU A 72 9.88 4.46 -4.48
N LYS A 73 11.17 4.50 -4.17
CA LYS A 73 11.69 5.26 -3.02
C LYS A 73 11.34 6.74 -3.14
N LYS A 74 11.56 7.35 -4.31
CA LYS A 74 11.15 8.74 -4.57
C LYS A 74 9.64 8.92 -4.38
N ALA A 75 8.81 8.00 -4.88
CA ALA A 75 7.36 8.07 -4.68
C ALA A 75 6.97 8.11 -3.19
N LEU A 76 7.67 7.31 -2.37
CA LEU A 76 7.47 7.24 -0.92
C LEU A 76 8.03 8.46 -0.18
N ASP A 77 9.07 9.12 -0.70
CA ASP A 77 9.55 10.41 -0.18
C ASP A 77 8.48 11.50 -0.31
N TYR A 78 7.71 11.50 -1.40
CA TYR A 78 6.57 12.42 -1.58
C TYR A 78 5.36 12.05 -0.73
N TYR A 79 5.00 10.77 -0.69
CA TYR A 79 3.85 10.29 0.05
C TYR A 79 4.20 8.98 0.78
N PRO A 80 4.61 9.05 2.06
CA PRO A 80 4.99 7.86 2.81
C PRO A 80 3.88 6.82 2.92
N GLY A 81 2.61 7.25 2.97
CA GLY A 81 1.44 6.37 3.01
C GLY A 81 1.03 5.77 1.66
N PHE A 82 1.86 5.88 0.61
CA PHE A 82 1.49 5.41 -0.72
C PHE A 82 1.51 3.88 -0.81
N TRP A 83 0.38 3.26 -0.50
CA TRP A 83 0.30 1.80 -0.37
C TRP A 83 0.65 1.08 -1.66
N GLU A 84 0.25 1.61 -2.83
CA GLU A 84 0.54 1.02 -4.12
C GLU A 84 2.04 0.95 -4.41
N ALA A 85 2.80 1.98 -4.01
CA ALA A 85 4.24 2.03 -4.20
C ALA A 85 4.97 1.00 -3.32
N ARG A 86 4.61 0.91 -2.04
CA ARG A 86 5.19 -0.11 -1.13
C ARG A 86 4.85 -1.53 -1.58
N ARG A 87 3.60 -1.77 -2.00
CA ARG A 87 3.18 -3.08 -2.53
C ARG A 87 4.02 -3.49 -3.74
N LEU A 88 4.21 -2.57 -4.71
CA LEU A 88 5.03 -2.86 -5.90
C LEU A 88 6.50 -3.08 -5.54
N MET A 89 7.05 -2.33 -4.58
CA MET A 89 8.42 -2.52 -4.12
C MET A 89 8.62 -3.90 -3.50
N GLY A 90 7.68 -4.34 -2.65
CA GLY A 90 7.69 -5.70 -2.09
C GLY A 90 7.58 -6.80 -3.15
N GLU A 91 6.72 -6.60 -4.16
CA GLU A 91 6.57 -7.53 -5.31
C GLU A 91 7.91 -7.69 -6.06
N ILE A 92 8.58 -6.58 -6.38
CA ILE A 92 9.90 -6.59 -7.03
C ILE A 92 10.94 -7.30 -6.18
N LEU A 93 11.01 -6.99 -4.88
CA LEU A 93 12.02 -7.55 -3.97
C LEU A 93 11.85 -9.07 -3.79
N LEU A 94 10.61 -9.56 -3.76
CA LEU A 94 10.33 -11.00 -3.74
C LEU A 94 10.79 -11.68 -5.03
N GLU A 95 10.54 -11.08 -6.20
CA GLU A 95 10.98 -11.64 -7.48
C GLU A 95 12.50 -11.67 -7.64
N THR A 96 13.21 -10.68 -7.09
CA THR A 96 14.68 -10.64 -7.13
C THR A 96 15.35 -11.49 -6.04
N GLY A 97 14.57 -12.17 -5.19
CA GLY A 97 15.10 -13.03 -4.11
C GLY A 97 15.57 -12.28 -2.85
N ASN A 98 15.29 -10.98 -2.74
CA ASN A 98 15.61 -10.17 -1.55
C ASN A 98 14.47 -10.23 -0.53
N THR A 99 14.20 -11.43 -0.02
CA THR A 99 13.06 -11.72 0.87
C THR A 99 13.09 -10.90 2.16
N GLY A 100 14.28 -10.61 2.71
CA GLY A 100 14.44 -9.80 3.92
C GLY A 100 13.98 -8.34 3.72
N ASP A 101 14.40 -7.71 2.63
CA ASP A 101 13.98 -6.34 2.30
C ASP A 101 12.49 -6.29 1.92
N ALA A 102 11.97 -7.34 1.27
CA ALA A 102 10.54 -7.44 1.00
C ALA A 102 9.71 -7.46 2.29
N LEU A 103 10.13 -8.25 3.29
CA LEU A 103 9.49 -8.28 4.60
C LEU A 103 9.48 -6.91 5.27
N ASN A 104 10.61 -6.19 5.23
CA ASN A 104 10.69 -4.83 5.76
C ASN A 104 9.71 -3.89 5.05
N ALA A 105 9.66 -3.91 3.71
CA ALA A 105 8.77 -3.07 2.92
C ALA A 105 7.28 -3.36 3.20
N TYR A 106 6.90 -4.62 3.43
CA TYR A 106 5.54 -5.00 3.79
C TYR A 106 5.19 -4.64 5.23
N ASN A 107 6.10 -4.82 6.18
CA ASN A 107 5.90 -4.36 7.56
C ASN A 107 5.66 -2.85 7.60
N ASP A 108 6.50 -2.11 6.90
CA ASP A 108 6.34 -0.68 6.68
C ASP A 108 4.96 -0.39 6.11
N LEU A 109 4.54 -1.05 5.02
CA LEU A 109 3.21 -0.87 4.44
C LEU A 109 2.09 -1.05 5.47
N LEU A 110 2.14 -2.11 6.28
CA LEU A 110 1.15 -2.38 7.31
C LEU A 110 1.06 -1.27 8.37
N MET A 111 2.19 -0.63 8.72
CA MET A 111 2.19 0.50 9.66
C MET A 111 1.49 1.76 9.14
N HIS A 112 1.43 1.94 7.82
CA HIS A 112 0.84 3.13 7.19
C HIS A 112 -0.55 2.88 6.59
N LEU A 113 -0.98 1.63 6.48
CA LEU A 113 -2.29 1.28 5.97
C LEU A 113 -3.35 1.59 7.04
N ASN A 114 -4.05 2.70 6.90
CA ASN A 114 -5.20 3.01 7.74
C ASN A 114 -6.42 2.20 7.28
N VAL A 115 -6.47 0.92 7.67
CA VAL A 115 -7.64 0.08 7.47
C VAL A 115 -8.56 0.27 8.67
N PRO A 116 -9.82 0.68 8.49
CA PRO A 116 -10.77 0.72 9.60
C PRO A 116 -10.98 -0.71 10.08
N TYR A 117 -10.36 -1.05 11.21
CA TYR A 117 -10.59 -2.32 11.88
C TYR A 117 -11.82 -2.18 12.78
N LEU A 118 -12.65 -3.22 12.80
CA LEU A 118 -13.75 -3.31 13.77
C LEU A 118 -13.13 -3.60 15.14
N GLU A 119 -12.93 -2.56 15.94
CA GLU A 119 -12.55 -2.72 17.33
C GLU A 119 -13.79 -3.08 18.17
N PHE A 120 -13.61 -3.95 19.15
CA PHE A 120 -14.65 -4.38 20.06
C PHE A 120 -14.25 -4.04 21.49
N GLN A 121 -15.21 -3.67 22.34
CA GLN A 121 -14.99 -3.43 23.75
C GLN A 121 -16.16 -3.99 24.58
N CYS A 122 -15.83 -4.62 25.71
CA CYS A 122 -16.81 -5.01 26.70
C CYS A 122 -17.25 -3.78 27.53
N THR A 123 -18.53 -3.43 27.46
CA THR A 123 -19.12 -2.31 28.21
C THR A 123 -19.08 -2.51 29.74
N ASN A 124 -18.99 -3.76 30.20
CA ASN A 124 -18.99 -4.07 31.62
C ASN A 124 -17.60 -4.04 32.27
N CYS A 125 -16.54 -4.48 31.59
CA CYS A 125 -15.20 -4.59 32.18
C CYS A 125 -14.08 -3.94 31.37
N GLY A 126 -14.39 -3.36 30.20
CA GLY A 126 -13.40 -2.71 29.34
C GLY A 126 -12.49 -3.66 28.56
N PHE A 127 -12.77 -4.97 28.54
CA PHE A 127 -12.00 -5.96 27.76
C PHE A 127 -12.08 -5.67 26.25
N HIS A 128 -10.95 -5.67 25.54
CA HIS A 128 -10.89 -5.45 24.09
C HIS A 128 -10.54 -6.75 23.36
N PRO A 129 -11.53 -7.53 22.89
CA PRO A 129 -11.24 -8.71 22.09
C PRO A 129 -10.88 -8.33 20.65
N ALA A 130 -9.98 -9.09 20.04
CA ALA A 130 -9.66 -8.94 18.62
C ALA A 130 -10.81 -9.35 17.68
N SER A 131 -11.79 -10.13 18.15
CA SER A 131 -12.95 -10.59 17.38
C SER A 131 -14.24 -10.53 18.22
N LEU A 132 -15.40 -10.44 17.57
CA LEU A 132 -16.68 -10.46 18.27
C LEU A 132 -16.83 -11.76 19.07
N LYS A 133 -17.06 -11.63 20.38
CA LYS A 133 -17.44 -12.74 21.26
C LYS A 133 -18.78 -12.40 21.91
N TRP A 134 -19.69 -13.37 21.91
CA TRP A 134 -21.02 -13.21 22.52
C TRP A 134 -20.94 -13.17 24.05
N GLN A 135 -20.02 -13.94 24.64
CA GLN A 135 -19.73 -13.91 26.07
C GLN A 135 -18.35 -13.31 26.30
N CYS A 136 -18.24 -12.33 27.21
CA CYS A 136 -16.95 -11.76 27.58
C CYS A 136 -16.08 -12.80 28.31
N PRO A 137 -14.88 -13.14 27.80
CA PRO A 137 -14.01 -14.11 28.45
C PRO A 137 -13.57 -13.72 29.86
N GLN A 138 -13.49 -12.41 30.15
CA GLN A 138 -13.01 -11.86 31.41
C GLN A 138 -14.11 -11.75 32.47
N CYS A 139 -15.25 -11.11 32.16
CA CYS A 139 -16.35 -10.94 33.13
C CYS A 139 -17.46 -11.99 33.02
N LYS A 140 -17.39 -12.90 32.04
CA LYS A 140 -18.36 -13.98 31.78
C LYS A 140 -19.81 -13.54 31.51
N LYS A 141 -20.06 -12.23 31.35
CA LYS A 141 -21.37 -11.70 30.96
C LYS A 141 -21.59 -11.86 29.45
N TRP A 142 -22.84 -12.12 29.10
CA TRP A 142 -23.31 -12.21 27.72
C TRP A 142 -23.71 -10.84 27.20
N ASP A 143 -23.59 -10.65 25.88
CA ASP A 143 -24.07 -9.47 25.14
C ASP A 143 -23.49 -8.13 25.62
N THR A 144 -22.33 -8.17 26.28
CA THR A 144 -21.64 -6.97 26.75
C THR A 144 -20.57 -6.47 25.80
N ILE A 145 -20.20 -7.24 24.76
CA ILE A 145 -19.17 -6.85 23.79
C ILE A 145 -19.83 -6.10 22.64
N THR A 146 -19.52 -4.82 22.51
CA THR A 146 -20.04 -3.93 21.46
C THR A 146 -18.90 -3.45 20.58
N LEU A 147 -19.23 -2.86 19.42
CA LEU A 147 -18.27 -2.11 18.62
C LEU A 147 -17.73 -0.94 19.46
N ALA A 148 -16.41 -0.81 19.53
CA ALA A 148 -15.76 0.34 20.11
C ALA A 148 -15.89 1.51 19.13
N ASP A 149 -16.24 2.69 19.65
CA ASP A 149 -16.38 3.89 18.82
C ASP A 149 -14.98 4.31 18.29
N PRO A 150 -14.77 4.42 16.96
CA PRO A 150 -13.47 4.76 16.38
C PRO A 150 -12.90 6.13 16.84
N GLY A 151 -13.69 6.96 17.53
CA GLY A 151 -13.25 8.25 18.09
C GLY A 151 -12.37 8.19 19.35
N PHE A 152 -12.06 7.02 19.91
CA PHE A 152 -11.43 6.90 21.23
C PHE A 152 -9.94 6.53 21.27
N ARG A 153 -9.22 6.53 20.14
CA ARG A 153 -7.74 6.56 20.19
C ARG A 153 -7.22 7.98 20.02
N LYS A 154 -6.99 8.66 21.15
CA LYS A 154 -5.96 9.72 21.19
C LYS A 154 -4.66 9.09 20.70
N ALA A 155 -4.04 9.73 19.70
CA ALA A 155 -2.74 9.38 19.16
C ALA A 155 -1.71 9.20 20.29
N ASN A 156 -1.46 7.96 20.74
CA ASN A 156 -0.27 7.57 21.53
C ASN A 156 -0.21 6.07 21.87
N SER A 157 -0.55 5.17 20.95
CA SER A 157 -0.24 3.74 21.14
C SER A 157 -0.05 3.01 19.82
N LEU A 158 0.94 3.44 19.04
CA LEU A 158 1.60 2.60 18.02
C LEU A 158 2.94 2.05 18.55
N SER A 159 3.07 1.92 19.86
CA SER A 159 4.24 1.31 20.52
C SER A 159 3.96 -0.09 21.05
N ASN A 160 2.86 -0.75 20.63
CA ASN A 160 2.61 -2.14 21.02
C ASN A 160 2.74 -3.07 19.80
N PRO A 161 3.89 -3.75 19.64
CA PRO A 161 4.13 -4.66 18.52
C PRO A 161 3.16 -5.84 18.47
N ASP A 162 2.54 -6.19 19.60
CA ASP A 162 1.67 -7.37 19.74
C ASP A 162 0.25 -7.19 19.16
N LEU A 163 -0.06 -6.02 18.59
CA LEU A 163 -1.30 -5.78 17.83
C LEU A 163 -1.12 -5.94 16.31
N LEU A 164 0.09 -6.33 15.86
CA LEU A 164 0.34 -6.62 14.47
C LEU A 164 -0.03 -8.07 14.17
N LEU A 165 -1.17 -8.21 13.46
CA LEU A 165 -1.74 -9.40 12.85
C LEU A 165 -2.56 -10.29 13.81
N PRO A 166 -3.84 -10.59 13.51
CA PRO A 166 -4.44 -11.81 14.01
C PRO A 166 -3.60 -12.98 13.49
N GLU A 167 -3.28 -13.94 14.36
CA GLU A 167 -2.53 -15.17 14.08
C GLU A 167 -3.21 -16.02 12.98
N PHE A 168 -3.19 -15.57 11.73
CA PHE A 168 -3.80 -16.28 10.59
C PHE A 168 -2.89 -17.36 10.01
N PHE A 169 -1.67 -17.54 10.53
CA PHE A 169 -0.68 -18.49 10.00
C PHE A 169 -0.18 -19.57 10.97
N ALA A 170 -0.73 -19.68 12.19
CA ALA A 170 -0.31 -20.72 13.13
C ALA A 170 -1.26 -21.93 13.15
N ALA A 171 -1.41 -22.63 12.02
CA ALA A 171 -1.87 -24.02 12.00
C ALA A 171 -1.71 -24.62 10.59
N ASN A 172 -0.55 -25.21 10.31
CA ASN A 172 -0.40 -26.46 9.53
C ASN A 172 1.10 -26.80 9.43
N GLY A 173 1.67 -27.16 10.57
CA GLY A 173 2.77 -28.11 10.67
C GLY A 173 2.24 -29.28 11.50
N ASP A 174 2.55 -30.49 11.07
CA ASP A 174 2.23 -31.78 11.71
C ASP A 174 0.84 -32.39 11.41
N ARG A 175 0.77 -33.04 10.25
CA ARG A 175 0.16 -34.38 10.17
C ARG A 175 0.99 -35.32 9.29
N GLN A 176 1.57 -36.29 9.99
CA GLN A 176 2.09 -37.61 9.59
C GLN A 176 3.47 -37.65 8.94
#